data_AF-A0A3L9M6J2-F1
#
_entry.id   AF-A0A3L9M6J2-F1
#
_cell.length_a   1.000
_cell.length_b   1.000
_cell.length_c   1.000
_cell.angle_alpha   90.00
_cell.angle_beta   90.00
_cell.angle_gamma   90.00
#
_symmetry.space_group_name_H-M   'P 1'
#
loop_
_entity.id
_entity.type
_entity.pdbx_description
1 polymer ?
#
loop_
_entity_poly.entity_id
_entity_poly.type
_entity_poly.pdbx_seq_one_letter_code
_entity_poly.pdbx_strand_id
1 'polypeptide(L)'
;MSYDLQALKAQHGNKLSELKFTTSEDQELTFVLKKPTRSVIEAIALLKSDSSKTSKASKIMLANCVVAGPMEELEDGEVYATVLEVVGKLFTKASFEVKKL
;
A
#
# COMPACT_ATOMS: atom_id res chain seq x y z
N MET A 1 19.60 0.55 -1.92
CA MET A 1 19.63 0.00 -0.54
C MET A 1 18.79 -1.27 -0.51
N SER A 2 19.37 -2.41 -0.14
CA SER A 2 18.62 -3.65 0.04
C SER A 2 17.95 -3.60 1.41
N TYR A 3 16.65 -3.34 1.47
CA TYR A 3 15.92 -3.42 2.73
C TYR A 3 16.00 -4.86 3.27
N ASP A 4 16.28 -5.01 4.56
CA ASP A 4 16.38 -6.32 5.19
C ASP A 4 14.96 -6.92 5.36
N LEU A 5 14.48 -7.52 4.26
CA LEU A 5 13.17 -8.15 4.15
C LEU A 5 12.95 -9.21 5.23
N GLN A 6 14.02 -9.82 5.77
CA GLN A 6 13.93 -10.82 6.83
C GLN A 6 13.61 -10.17 8.19
N ALA A 7 14.27 -9.06 8.55
CA ALA A 7 13.96 -8.31 9.76
C ALA A 7 12.53 -7.73 9.73
N LEU A 8 12.11 -7.20 8.57
CA LEU A 8 10.76 -6.69 8.38
C LEU A 8 9.70 -7.80 8.43
N LYS A 9 9.98 -8.98 7.83
CA LYS A 9 9.10 -10.16 7.95
C LYS A 9 8.99 -10.65 9.39
N ALA A 10 10.05 -10.57 10.18
CA ALA A 10 10.03 -10.95 11.59
C ALA A 10 9.17 -10.00 12.45
N GLN A 11 9.18 -8.68 12.16
CA GLN A 11 8.39 -7.70 12.91
C GLN A 11 6.93 -7.56 12.45
N HIS A 12 6.65 -7.71 11.15
CA HIS A 12 5.33 -7.46 10.57
C HIS A 12 4.63 -8.72 9.99
N GLY A 13 5.27 -9.88 10.08
CA GLY A 13 4.72 -11.18 9.68
C GLY A 13 4.87 -11.51 8.19
N ASN A 14 4.37 -12.69 7.79
CA ASN A 14 4.56 -13.30 6.47
C ASN A 14 3.88 -12.61 5.27
N LYS A 15 3.24 -11.44 5.44
CA LYS A 15 2.42 -10.79 4.39
C LYS A 15 3.01 -9.47 3.89
N LEU A 16 4.32 -9.47 3.64
CA LEU A 16 5.03 -8.33 3.04
C LEU A 16 5.21 -8.53 1.53
N SER A 17 5.12 -7.42 0.79
CA SER A 17 5.33 -7.33 -0.65
C SER A 17 6.34 -6.23 -0.92
N GLU A 18 7.35 -6.53 -1.72
CA GLU A 18 8.31 -5.52 -2.17
C GLU A 18 7.77 -4.87 -3.45
N LEU A 19 7.73 -3.55 -3.47
CA LEU A 19 7.39 -2.74 -4.63
C LEU A 19 8.66 -2.03 -5.09
N LYS A 20 9.12 -2.37 -6.30
CA LYS A 20 10.22 -1.71 -6.99
C LYS A 20 9.69 -1.06 -8.24
N PHE A 21 9.98 0.22 -8.44
CA PHE A 21 9.65 0.94 -9.66
C PHE A 21 10.67 2.05 -9.91
N THR A 22 10.79 2.43 -11.17
CA THR A 22 11.65 3.51 -11.62
C THR A 22 10.75 4.71 -11.94
N THR A 23 11.07 5.87 -11.40
CA THR A 23 10.34 7.11 -11.69
C THR A 23 10.75 7.68 -13.06
N SER A 24 9.99 8.65 -13.55
CA SER A 24 10.35 9.42 -14.76
C SER A 24 11.71 10.11 -14.68
N GLU A 25 12.27 10.30 -13.47
CA GLU A 25 13.60 10.87 -13.22
C GLU A 25 14.72 9.82 -13.16
N ASP A 26 14.47 8.60 -13.66
CA ASP A 26 15.42 7.46 -13.63
C ASP A 26 15.83 7.03 -12.22
N GLN A 27 15.03 7.38 -11.19
CA GLN A 27 15.30 6.97 -9.81
C GLN A 27 14.64 5.63 -9.51
N GLU A 28 15.43 4.65 -9.09
CA GLU A 28 14.94 3.35 -8.63
C GLU A 28 14.49 3.43 -7.17
N LEU A 29 13.18 3.44 -6.96
CA LEU A 29 12.58 3.47 -5.64
C LEU A 29 12.13 2.06 -5.22
N THR A 30 12.43 1.72 -3.97
CA THR A 30 12.01 0.45 -3.36
C THR A 30 11.18 0.73 -2.11
N PHE A 31 9.95 0.25 -2.11
CA PHE A 31 9.02 0.30 -0.98
C PHE A 31 8.69 -1.12 -0.51
N VAL A 32 8.51 -1.27 0.81
CA VAL A 32 8.03 -2.50 1.43
C VAL A 32 6.60 -2.27 1.90
N LEU A 33 5.68 -3.03 1.33
CA LEU A 33 4.25 -2.94 1.61
C LEU A 33 3.80 -4.13 2.45
N LYS A 34 2.83 -3.94 3.35
CA LYS A 34 2.09 -5.00 4.03
C LYS A 34 0.64 -5.03 3.55
N LYS A 35 0.07 -6.25 3.50
CA LYS A 35 -1.37 -6.38 3.24
C LYS A 35 -2.18 -5.67 4.33
N PRO A 36 -3.24 -4.93 3.95
CA PRO A 36 -4.12 -4.31 4.92
C PRO A 36 -4.83 -5.37 5.77
N THR A 37 -5.05 -5.07 7.04
CA THR A 37 -5.86 -5.88 7.93
C THR A 37 -7.35 -5.57 7.74
N ARG A 38 -8.23 -6.46 8.22
CA ARG A 38 -9.68 -6.26 8.18
C ARG A 38 -10.10 -4.89 8.72
N SER A 39 -9.54 -4.47 9.85
CA SER A 39 -9.85 -3.17 10.46
C SER A 39 -9.47 -1.98 9.58
N VAL A 40 -8.36 -2.07 8.84
CA VAL A 40 -7.93 -1.02 7.89
C VAL A 40 -8.90 -0.97 6.70
N ILE A 41 -9.33 -2.12 6.19
CA ILE A 41 -10.33 -2.23 5.12
C ILE A 41 -11.66 -1.59 5.52
N GLU A 42 -12.16 -1.90 6.72
CA GLU A 42 -13.41 -1.33 7.25
C GLU A 42 -13.30 0.19 7.42
N ALA A 43 -12.19 0.69 7.98
CA ALA A 43 -11.95 2.12 8.14
C ALA A 43 -11.93 2.86 6.79
N ILE A 44 -11.29 2.30 5.77
CA ILE A 44 -11.25 2.89 4.43
C ILE A 44 -12.61 2.83 3.75
N ALA A 45 -13.36 1.73 3.89
CA ALA A 45 -14.70 1.61 3.33
C ALA A 45 -15.65 2.66 3.91
N LEU A 46 -15.58 2.89 5.23
CA LEU A 46 -16.35 3.94 5.91
C LEU A 46 -15.96 5.34 5.43
N LEU A 47 -14.68 5.59 5.16
CA LEU A 47 -14.20 6.90 4.70
C LEU A 47 -14.43 7.14 3.21
N LYS A 48 -14.39 6.11 2.36
CA LYS A 48 -14.72 6.20 0.92
C LYS A 48 -16.21 6.45 0.67
N SER A 49 -17.05 6.14 1.66
CA SER A 49 -18.49 6.47 1.63
C SER A 49 -18.75 7.97 1.70
N ASP A 50 -17.75 8.77 2.07
CA ASP A 50 -17.81 10.22 2.22
C ASP A 50 -16.73 10.87 1.34
N SER A 51 -17.14 11.44 0.21
CA SER A 51 -16.25 12.03 -0.78
C SER A 51 -15.31 13.09 -0.20
N SER A 52 -15.72 13.78 0.88
CA SER A 52 -14.91 14.78 1.58
C SER A 52 -13.74 14.18 2.37
N LYS A 53 -13.75 12.86 2.61
CA LYS A 53 -12.76 12.11 3.39
C LYS A 53 -11.89 11.19 2.54
N THR A 54 -12.03 11.23 1.21
CA THR A 54 -11.22 10.45 0.27
C THR A 54 -9.71 10.64 0.49
N SER A 55 -9.26 11.87 0.73
CA SER A 55 -7.85 12.16 1.06
C SER A 55 -7.40 11.47 2.36
N LYS A 56 -8.27 11.40 3.37
CA LYS A 56 -7.97 10.71 4.65
C LYS A 56 -7.88 9.20 4.47
N ALA A 57 -8.72 8.62 3.61
CA ALA A 57 -8.68 7.21 3.28
C ALA A 57 -7.32 6.82 2.65
N SER A 58 -6.83 7.61 1.69
CA SER A 58 -5.52 7.38 1.06
C SER A 58 -4.36 7.50 2.04
N LYS A 59 -4.41 8.49 2.95
CA LYS A 59 -3.39 8.63 4.01
C LYS A 59 -3.36 7.42 4.95
N ILE A 60 -4.52 6.92 5.35
CA ILE A 60 -4.62 5.73 6.21
C ILE A 60 -4.13 4.48 5.46
N MET A 61 -4.44 4.35 4.17
CA MET A 61 -3.92 3.28 3.31
C MET A 61 -2.41 3.28 3.30
N LEU A 62 -1.78 4.41 2.98
CA LEU A 62 -0.33 4.51 2.89
C LEU A 62 0.33 4.30 4.26
N ALA A 63 -0.15 4.97 5.31
CA ALA A 63 0.42 4.84 6.66
C ALA A 63 0.31 3.42 7.24
N ASN A 64 -0.74 2.67 6.89
CA ASN A 64 -0.91 1.30 7.35
C ASN A 64 -0.40 0.24 6.39
N CYS A 65 -0.16 0.54 5.12
CA CYS A 65 0.30 -0.45 4.14
C CYS A 65 1.77 -0.26 3.78
N VAL A 66 2.35 0.94 3.90
CA VAL A 66 3.78 1.18 3.70
C VAL A 66 4.50 0.91 5.02
N VAL A 67 5.46 0.00 4.99
CA VAL A 67 6.25 -0.41 6.18
C VAL A 67 7.64 0.20 6.14
N ALA A 68 8.26 0.24 4.96
CA ALA A 68 9.55 0.85 4.74
C ALA A 68 9.63 1.40 3.32
N GLY A 69 10.47 2.39 3.11
CA GLY A 69 10.65 3.04 1.82
C GLY A 69 11.04 4.50 2.00
N PRO A 70 11.46 5.17 0.92
CA PRO A 70 11.78 6.58 0.95
C PRO A 70 10.48 7.40 1.09
N MET A 71 10.13 7.75 2.33
CA MET A 71 8.88 8.48 2.61
C MET A 71 8.92 9.93 2.13
N GLU A 72 10.12 10.50 1.97
CA GLU A 72 10.34 11.84 1.40
C GLU A 72 9.86 11.88 -0.05
N GLU A 73 10.08 10.80 -0.80
CA GLU A 73 9.66 10.67 -2.20
C GLU A 73 8.13 10.52 -2.34
N LEU A 74 7.39 10.20 -1.27
CA LEU A 74 5.92 10.22 -1.30
C LEU A 74 5.33 11.64 -1.39
N GLU A 75 6.16 12.69 -1.24
CA GLU A 75 5.76 14.06 -1.58
C GLU A 75 5.63 14.28 -3.09
N ASP A 76 6.34 13.48 -3.89
CA ASP A 76 6.21 13.47 -5.34
C ASP A 76 4.86 12.85 -5.76
N GLY A 77 4.14 13.55 -6.64
CA GLY A 77 2.81 13.14 -7.07
C GLY A 77 2.78 11.84 -7.86
N GLU A 78 3.81 11.54 -8.65
CA GLU A 78 3.95 10.32 -9.45
C GLU A 78 4.22 9.13 -8.54
N VAL A 79 5.16 9.28 -7.61
CA VAL A 79 5.51 8.26 -6.60
C VAL A 79 4.29 7.96 -5.73
N TYR A 80 3.63 9.00 -5.22
CA TYR A 80 2.41 8.87 -4.42
C TYR A 80 1.30 8.11 -5.15
N ALA A 81 1.01 8.49 -6.40
CA ALA A 81 -0.03 7.85 -7.20
C ALA A 81 0.29 6.36 -7.45
N THR A 82 1.53 6.06 -7.79
CA THR A 82 2.01 4.70 -8.06
C THR A 82 1.90 3.81 -6.83
N VAL A 83 2.42 4.27 -5.68
CA VAL A 83 2.35 3.52 -4.43
C VAL A 83 0.89 3.33 -3.99
N LEU A 84 0.06 4.36 -4.11
CA LEU A 84 -1.36 4.28 -3.76
C LEU A 84 -2.11 3.27 -4.65
N GLU A 85 -1.83 3.23 -5.95
CA GLU A 85 -2.45 2.29 -6.88
C GLU A 85 -2.06 0.85 -6.55
N VAL A 86 -0.77 0.59 -6.30
CA VAL A 86 -0.27 -0.73 -5.93
C VAL A 86 -0.87 -1.19 -4.60
N VAL A 87 -0.92 -0.28 -3.60
CA VAL A 87 -1.59 -0.55 -2.33
C VAL A 87 -3.06 -0.87 -2.59
N GLY A 88 -3.78 -0.09 -3.42
CA GLY A 88 -5.15 -0.37 -3.82
C GLY A 88 -5.35 -1.75 -4.44
N LYS A 89 -4.43 -2.20 -5.30
CA LYS A 89 -4.43 -3.56 -5.88
C LYS A 89 -4.23 -4.66 -4.83
N LEU A 90 -3.53 -4.38 -3.72
CA LEU A 90 -3.42 -5.34 -2.61
C LEU A 90 -4.74 -5.55 -1.87
N PHE A 91 -5.66 -4.58 -1.91
CA PHE A 91 -7.01 -4.73 -1.33
C PHE A 91 -7.92 -5.62 -2.19
N THR A 92 -7.83 -5.49 -3.52
CA THR A 92 -8.74 -6.18 -4.46
C THR A 92 -8.26 -7.55 -4.90
N LYS A 93 -7.02 -7.96 -4.60
CA LYS A 93 -6.42 -9.23 -5.03
C LYS A 93 -7.03 -10.52 -4.45
N ALA A 94 -8.16 -10.44 -3.75
CA ALA A 94 -8.96 -11.62 -3.43
C ALA A 94 -9.90 -11.87 -4.61
N SER A 95 -9.52 -12.75 -5.54
CA SER A 95 -10.46 -13.29 -6.51
C SER A 95 -11.50 -14.14 -5.78
N PHE A 96 -12.77 -13.78 -5.85
CA PHE A 96 -13.87 -14.59 -5.32
C PHE A 96 -14.67 -15.14 -6.50
N GLU A 97 -14.67 -16.46 -6.67
CA GLU A 97 -15.65 -17.14 -7.53
C GLU A 97 -16.92 -17.37 -6.71
N VAL A 98 -17.94 -16.53 -6.93
CA VAL A 98 -19.27 -16.74 -6.36
C VAL A 98 -20.00 -17.75 -7.23
N LYS A 99 -19.92 -19.03 -6.87
CA LYS A 99 -20.76 -20.07 -7.47
C LYS A 99 -22.16 -19.96 -6.85
N LYS A 100 -23.15 -19.47 -7.62
CA LYS A 100 -24.55 -19.59 -7.23
C LYS A 100 -24.93 -21.08 -7.21
N LEU A 101 -25.47 -21.53 -6.08
CA LEU A 101 -26.20 -22.80 -5.95
C LEU A 101 -27.61 -22.63 -6.49
#